data_AF-A0AAV2T347-F1
#
_entry.id   AF-A0AAV2T347-F1
#
_cell.length_a   1.000
_cell.length_b   1.000
_cell.length_c   1.000
_cell.angle_alpha   90.00
_cell.angle_beta   90.00
_cell.angle_gamma   90.00
#
_symmetry.space_group_name_H-M   'P 1'
#
loop_
_entity.id
_entity.type
_entity.pdbx_description
1 polymer ?
#
loop_
_entity_poly.entity_id
_entity_poly.type
_entity_poly.pdbx_seq_one_letter_code
_entity_poly.pdbx_strand_id
1 'polypeptide(L)'
;MIFRSSFPVSSLVHLTFSAHMVGLLTFGISETVYSFLSVALGIIGVLIARPNASVDLPLSKFGTKTAYRHCGLQPIIDPAHERSKQCRMVYVAGLFRHGTRAPSPSEITHIRDLYERLSSCQEAALPKNFLSHPIPFQNARGYELLPRGRQELYNLGRSFRKRVTSHFRVTRSNSLFYSSSSERAIHSAWSFYKGLFKLEPAKWDGYTAFEVNNTQSVIQVEDELLRFFETCERHAKQIRRGESSMKEYRKFLHGPQMHHMLQDIMKKHNIRCANLSTTDLTTLFVTCAHEVAVNSTIPISPWCGFFNAESLDILEYLGDLKLLISSLKHPEHFKHAGYLLGPY
;
A
#
# COMPACT_ATOMS: atom_id res chain seq x y z
N MET A 1 49.79 10.73 -7.64
CA MET A 1 49.91 9.67 -8.66
C MET A 1 48.65 9.71 -9.51
N ILE A 2 48.81 10.16 -10.75
CA ILE A 2 47.78 10.27 -11.78
C ILE A 2 47.70 8.91 -12.47
N PHE A 3 46.50 8.34 -12.62
CA PHE A 3 46.20 7.44 -13.73
C PHE A 3 44.81 7.75 -14.31
N ARG A 4 44.86 8.43 -15.46
CA ARG A 4 43.98 8.31 -16.63
C ARG A 4 43.83 6.81 -17.00
N SER A 5 42.82 6.29 -17.69
CA SER A 5 41.70 6.81 -18.49
C SER A 5 40.89 5.62 -19.04
N SER A 6 39.74 5.93 -19.63
CA SER A 6 39.12 5.26 -20.79
C SER A 6 38.16 4.09 -20.56
N PHE A 7 36.88 4.40 -20.80
CA PHE A 7 35.79 3.50 -21.15
C PHE A 7 36.05 2.79 -22.50
N PRO A 8 35.55 1.56 -22.72
CA PRO A 8 35.36 1.02 -24.04
C PRO A 8 33.91 1.15 -24.53
N VAL A 9 33.83 1.27 -25.85
CA VAL A 9 32.69 1.53 -26.71
C VAL A 9 32.12 0.21 -27.24
N SER A 10 30.80 0.17 -27.43
CA SER A 10 29.98 -0.71 -28.30
C SER A 10 30.40 -2.17 -28.53
N SER A 11 29.51 -3.11 -28.16
CA SER A 11 29.41 -4.42 -28.82
C SER A 11 28.24 -4.39 -29.79
N LEU A 12 28.53 -4.03 -31.05
CA LEU A 12 27.64 -4.21 -32.18
C LEU A 12 27.74 -5.69 -32.62
N VAL A 13 26.60 -6.37 -32.70
CA VAL A 13 26.51 -7.71 -33.31
C VAL A 13 26.65 -7.54 -34.82
N HIS A 14 27.77 -8.02 -35.38
CA HIS A 14 27.96 -8.15 -36.82
C HIS A 14 27.08 -9.29 -37.37
N LEU A 15 26.03 -8.95 -38.11
CA LEU A 15 25.41 -9.85 -39.08
C LEU A 15 26.11 -9.66 -40.43
N THR A 16 26.92 -10.64 -40.83
CA THR A 16 27.44 -10.75 -42.20
C THR A 16 26.35 -11.31 -43.11
N PHE A 17 25.83 -10.49 -44.02
CA PHE A 17 24.99 -10.97 -45.12
C PHE A 17 25.88 -11.28 -46.33
N SER A 18 26.00 -12.56 -46.67
CA SER A 18 26.55 -13.01 -47.96
C SER A 18 25.48 -12.80 -49.03
N ALA A 19 25.76 -11.94 -50.00
CA ALA A 19 24.93 -11.77 -51.18
C ALA A 19 25.28 -12.87 -52.19
N HIS A 20 24.34 -13.80 -52.41
CA HIS A 20 24.32 -14.63 -53.61
C HIS A 20 23.04 -14.36 -54.40
N MET A 21 23.27 -14.13 -55.68
CA MET A 21 22.30 -13.69 -56.68
C MET A 21 21.10 -14.62 -56.78
N VAL A 22 19.91 -14.02 -56.79
CA VAL A 22 18.77 -14.52 -57.56
C VAL A 22 18.19 -13.33 -58.30
N GLY A 23 18.23 -13.42 -59.63
CA GLY A 23 17.72 -12.38 -60.52
C GLY A 23 16.21 -12.40 -60.66
N LEU A 24 15.76 -11.32 -61.30
CA LEU A 24 14.52 -11.12 -62.05
C LEU A 24 13.27 -10.69 -61.28
N LEU A 25 12.83 -9.49 -61.73
CA LEU A 25 11.51 -8.88 -61.70
C LEU A 25 11.07 -8.32 -60.34
N THR A 26 11.13 -6.99 -60.21
CA THR A 26 10.08 -6.18 -59.59
C THR A 26 10.38 -4.68 -59.71
N PHE A 27 9.30 -3.91 -59.76
CA PHE A 27 9.20 -2.48 -60.08
C PHE A 27 10.26 -1.60 -59.40
N GLY A 28 10.77 -0.61 -60.15
CA GLY A 28 11.68 0.41 -59.66
C GLY A 28 11.03 1.28 -58.60
N ILE A 29 11.20 0.90 -57.34
CA ILE A 29 10.88 1.75 -56.21
C ILE A 29 12.18 2.51 -55.86
N SER A 30 12.16 3.83 -56.01
CA SER A 30 13.30 4.72 -55.68
C SER A 30 13.86 4.43 -54.29
N GLU A 31 15.18 4.52 -54.09
CA GLU A 31 15.84 4.33 -52.78
C GLU A 31 15.20 5.16 -51.67
N THR A 32 14.65 6.33 -52.01
CA THR A 32 13.89 7.16 -51.07
C THR A 32 12.68 6.42 -50.47
N VAL A 33 11.95 5.64 -51.26
CA VAL A 33 10.77 4.91 -50.81
C VAL A 33 11.13 3.72 -49.92
N TYR A 34 12.26 3.05 -50.19
CA TYR A 34 12.80 2.03 -49.28
C TYR A 34 13.18 2.64 -47.92
N SER A 35 13.81 3.81 -47.93
CA SER A 35 14.11 4.56 -46.70
C SER A 35 12.82 4.92 -45.94
N PHE A 36 11.80 5.47 -46.62
CA PHE A 36 10.52 5.79 -45.99
C PHE A 36 9.80 4.56 -45.42
N LEU A 37 9.78 3.43 -46.15
CA LEU A 37 9.16 2.18 -45.67
C LEU A 37 9.90 1.60 -44.46
N SER A 38 11.23 1.66 -44.45
CA SER A 38 12.05 1.19 -43.33
C SER A 38 11.85 2.04 -42.07
N VAL A 39 11.74 3.36 -42.23
CA VAL A 39 11.42 4.28 -41.12
C VAL A 39 9.98 4.08 -40.66
N ALA A 40 9.02 3.91 -41.56
CA ALA A 40 7.62 3.65 -41.22
C ALA A 40 7.47 2.32 -40.48
N LEU A 41 8.12 1.25 -40.94
CA LEU A 41 8.16 -0.05 -40.26
C LEU A 41 8.91 0.02 -38.93
N GLY A 42 9.96 0.84 -38.83
CA GLY A 42 10.65 1.13 -37.57
C GLY A 42 9.76 1.86 -36.56
N ILE A 43 8.99 2.86 -37.00
CA ILE A 43 8.04 3.60 -36.17
C ILE A 43 6.87 2.70 -35.75
N ILE A 44 6.32 1.90 -36.68
CA ILE A 44 5.29 0.89 -36.39
C ILE A 44 5.86 -0.15 -35.43
N GLY A 45 7.10 -0.59 -35.61
CA GLY A 45 7.82 -1.47 -34.71
C GLY A 45 7.98 -0.88 -33.31
N VAL A 46 8.27 0.41 -33.18
CA VAL A 46 8.35 1.14 -31.89
C VAL A 46 6.97 1.37 -31.27
N LEU A 47 5.93 1.55 -32.08
CA LEU A 47 4.54 1.70 -31.61
C LEU A 47 3.93 0.35 -31.17
N ILE A 48 4.28 -0.75 -31.83
CA ILE A 48 3.84 -2.12 -31.51
C ILE A 48 4.71 -2.70 -30.37
N ALA A 49 6.01 -2.42 -30.35
CA ALA A 49 6.93 -2.82 -29.29
C ALA A 49 7.09 -1.72 -28.22
N ARG A 50 5.97 -1.14 -27.76
CA ARG A 50 5.96 -0.63 -26.38
C ARG A 50 5.94 -1.86 -25.48
N PRO A 51 7.07 -2.28 -24.86
CA PRO A 51 6.98 -3.29 -23.82
C PRO A 51 6.02 -2.72 -22.79
N ASN A 52 4.91 -3.42 -22.53
CA ASN A 52 3.89 -3.10 -21.52
C ASN A 52 4.29 -1.90 -20.69
N ALA A 53 3.84 -0.69 -21.07
CA ALA A 53 4.12 0.51 -20.30
C ALA A 53 3.79 0.14 -18.86
N SER A 54 4.82 0.08 -18.01
CA SER A 54 4.66 -0.19 -16.60
C SER A 54 3.59 0.79 -16.16
N VAL A 55 2.41 0.28 -15.80
CA VAL A 55 1.32 1.12 -15.35
C VAL A 55 1.89 1.93 -14.20
N ASP A 56 2.05 3.24 -14.41
CA ASP A 56 2.52 4.13 -13.37
C ASP A 56 1.37 4.29 -12.38
N LEU A 57 1.28 3.31 -11.49
CA LEU A 57 0.20 3.18 -10.55
C LEU A 57 0.54 4.05 -9.34
N PRO A 58 -0.27 5.07 -9.01
CA PRO A 58 0.06 5.97 -7.91
C PRO A 58 -0.05 5.24 -6.57
N LEU A 59 1.10 4.81 -6.03
CA LEU A 59 1.19 3.99 -4.81
C LEU A 59 0.73 4.73 -3.54
N SER A 60 0.40 6.02 -3.65
CA SER A 60 -0.20 6.82 -2.59
C SER A 60 -1.71 6.62 -2.45
N LYS A 61 -2.38 6.04 -3.45
CA LYS A 61 -3.85 5.96 -3.55
C LYS A 61 -4.42 4.62 -3.07
N PHE A 62 -4.14 4.27 -1.82
CA PHE A 62 -4.69 3.09 -1.14
C PHE A 62 -5.40 3.46 0.17
N GLY A 63 -5.73 4.74 0.39
CA GLY A 63 -6.37 5.24 1.60
C GLY A 63 -5.70 4.74 2.88
N THR A 64 -6.47 4.14 3.80
CA THR A 64 -5.94 3.59 5.06
C THR A 64 -4.96 2.43 4.91
N LYS A 65 -4.78 1.89 3.70
CA LYS A 65 -3.83 0.82 3.41
C LYS A 65 -2.57 1.34 2.70
N THR A 66 -2.50 2.63 2.38
CA THR A 66 -1.27 3.26 1.85
C THR A 66 -0.13 3.06 2.84
N ALA A 67 0.98 2.50 2.34
CA ALA A 67 2.18 2.31 3.15
C ALA A 67 2.74 3.68 3.57
N TYR A 68 3.28 3.79 4.79
CA TYR A 68 3.84 5.06 5.29
C TYR A 68 4.87 5.69 4.34
N ARG A 69 5.66 4.87 3.64
CA ARG A 69 6.65 5.32 2.65
C ARG A 69 6.06 5.89 1.35
N HIS A 70 4.79 5.59 1.06
CA HIS A 70 4.11 5.97 -0.17
C HIS A 70 3.05 7.05 0.09
N CYS A 71 2.93 7.60 1.30
CA CYS A 71 1.89 8.60 1.60
C CYS A 71 1.99 9.88 0.74
N GLY A 72 3.13 10.14 0.10
CA GLY A 72 3.32 11.26 -0.84
C GLY A 72 3.24 12.66 -0.21
N LEU A 73 2.93 12.74 1.09
CA LEU A 73 2.80 13.99 1.82
C LEU A 73 4.18 14.61 2.07
N GLN A 74 4.31 15.87 1.71
CA GLN A 74 5.44 16.70 2.10
C GLN A 74 5.10 17.41 3.41
N PRO A 75 6.06 17.59 4.33
CA PRO A 75 5.87 18.43 5.50
C PRO A 75 5.46 19.84 5.05
N ILE A 76 4.30 20.30 5.50
CA ILE A 76 3.92 21.71 5.35
C ILE A 76 4.82 22.50 6.30
N ILE A 77 5.54 23.50 5.78
CA ILE A 77 6.23 24.49 6.62
C ILE A 77 5.16 25.44 7.16
N ASP A 78 4.58 25.07 8.29
CA ASP A 78 3.62 25.90 9.00
C ASP A 78 4.34 27.14 9.58
N PRO A 79 3.87 28.37 9.34
CA PRO A 79 4.39 29.57 10.03
C PRO A 79 4.45 29.41 11.56
N ALA A 80 3.57 28.63 12.17
CA ALA A 80 3.63 28.29 13.58
C ALA A 80 4.83 27.38 13.91
N HIS A 81 5.21 26.47 13.01
CA HIS A 81 6.42 25.66 13.16
C HIS A 81 7.68 26.55 13.14
N GLU A 82 7.77 27.51 12.23
CA GLU A 82 8.91 28.45 12.19
C GLU A 82 9.01 29.29 13.47
N ARG A 83 7.88 29.82 13.97
CA ARG A 83 7.84 30.52 15.27
C ARG A 83 8.23 29.60 16.43
N SER A 84 7.87 28.33 16.37
CA SER A 84 8.19 27.34 17.42
C SER A 84 9.69 27.08 17.58
N LYS A 85 10.53 27.42 16.59
CA LYS A 85 11.99 27.28 16.69
C LYS A 85 12.62 28.18 17.76
N GLN A 86 11.93 29.27 18.14
CA GLN A 86 12.34 30.15 19.25
C GLN A 86 11.79 29.67 20.60
N CYS A 87 10.90 28.68 20.61
CA CYS A 87 10.28 28.13 21.81
C CYS A 87 11.09 26.95 22.34
N ARG A 88 11.05 26.76 23.66
CA ARG A 88 11.56 25.54 24.29
C ARG A 88 10.43 24.51 24.34
N MET A 89 10.63 23.35 23.73
CA MET A 89 9.72 22.22 23.87
C MET A 89 9.70 21.76 25.33
N VAL A 90 8.51 21.62 25.92
CA VAL A 90 8.32 21.19 27.33
C VAL A 90 7.63 19.83 27.46
N TYR A 91 6.91 19.43 26.41
CA TYR A 91 6.19 18.17 26.34
C TYR A 91 6.08 17.72 24.87
N VAL A 92 6.01 16.41 24.66
CA VAL A 92 5.73 15.82 23.34
C VAL A 92 4.81 14.62 23.52
N ALA A 93 3.72 14.61 22.77
CA ALA A 93 2.82 13.46 22.62
C ALA A 93 2.80 13.01 21.17
N GLY A 94 2.68 11.70 20.96
CA GLY A 94 2.55 11.10 19.65
C GLY A 94 1.45 10.05 19.64
N LEU A 95 0.52 10.16 18.70
CA LEU A 95 -0.50 9.15 18.44
C LEU A 95 -0.15 8.43 17.14
N PHE A 96 0.18 7.15 17.23
CA PHE A 96 0.63 6.36 16.09
C PHE A 96 -0.28 5.17 15.86
N ARG A 97 -0.69 4.96 14.61
CA ARG A 97 -1.39 3.74 14.21
C ARG A 97 -0.38 2.59 14.11
N HIS A 98 -0.87 1.36 14.30
CA HIS A 98 -0.11 0.15 14.04
C HIS A 98 0.56 0.15 12.65
N GLY A 99 1.62 -0.64 12.49
CA GLY A 99 2.31 -0.79 11.21
C GLY A 99 1.59 -1.68 10.21
N THR A 100 2.24 -1.92 9.07
CA THR A 100 1.78 -2.88 8.05
C THR A 100 1.45 -4.25 8.66
N ARG A 101 0.25 -4.76 8.38
CA ARG A 101 -0.31 -6.01 8.91
C ARG A 101 -0.82 -6.92 7.80
N ALA A 102 -1.04 -8.19 8.13
CA ALA A 102 -1.80 -9.10 7.29
C ALA A 102 -3.27 -8.65 7.16
N PRO A 103 -3.97 -9.01 6.07
CA PRO A 103 -5.41 -8.76 5.93
C PRO A 103 -6.22 -9.43 7.05
N SER A 104 -7.52 -9.13 7.12
CA SER A 104 -8.44 -9.87 8.01
C SER A 104 -8.57 -11.33 7.56
N PRO A 105 -9.03 -12.25 8.43
CA PRO A 105 -9.35 -13.62 8.02
C PRO A 105 -10.33 -13.68 6.83
N SER A 106 -11.36 -12.82 6.84
CA SER A 106 -12.33 -12.76 5.74
C SER A 106 -11.71 -12.24 4.43
N GLU A 107 -10.82 -11.23 4.51
CA GLU A 107 -10.08 -10.74 3.34
C GLU A 107 -9.20 -11.86 2.78
N ILE A 108 -8.48 -12.62 3.62
CA ILE A 108 -7.65 -13.76 3.19
C ILE A 108 -8.49 -14.83 2.45
N THR A 109 -9.66 -15.18 2.99
CA THR A 109 -10.58 -16.11 2.32
C THR A 109 -11.01 -15.58 0.95
N HIS A 110 -11.45 -14.32 0.87
CA HIS A 110 -11.89 -13.73 -0.40
C HIS A 110 -10.75 -13.64 -1.43
N ILE A 111 -9.51 -13.39 -0.99
CA ILE A 111 -8.33 -13.38 -1.87
C ILE A 111 -8.15 -14.74 -2.53
N ARG A 112 -8.17 -15.82 -1.73
CA ARG A 112 -8.04 -17.18 -2.23
C ARG A 112 -9.18 -17.54 -3.19
N ASP A 113 -10.42 -17.29 -2.78
CA ASP A 113 -11.59 -17.65 -3.59
C ASP A 113 -11.64 -16.88 -4.92
N LEU A 114 -11.19 -15.62 -4.92
CA LEU A 114 -11.06 -14.83 -6.14
C LEU A 114 -9.90 -15.32 -7.02
N TYR A 115 -8.75 -15.67 -6.43
CA TYR A 115 -7.63 -16.25 -7.16
C TYR A 115 -8.05 -17.54 -7.89
N GLU A 116 -8.76 -18.44 -7.21
CA GLU A 116 -9.25 -19.69 -7.79
C GLU A 116 -10.19 -19.46 -8.98
N ARG A 117 -11.15 -18.54 -8.85
CA ARG A 117 -12.07 -18.17 -9.96
C ARG A 117 -11.37 -17.51 -11.15
N LEU A 118 -10.38 -16.66 -10.89
CA LEU A 118 -9.60 -16.04 -11.97
C LEU A 118 -8.71 -17.07 -12.66
N SER A 119 -8.09 -17.96 -11.90
CA SER A 119 -7.17 -18.99 -12.42
C SER A 119 -7.89 -20.08 -13.22
N SER A 120 -9.15 -20.38 -12.90
CA SER A 120 -9.97 -21.33 -13.65
C SER A 120 -10.53 -20.75 -14.95
N CYS A 121 -10.47 -19.43 -15.15
CA CYS A 121 -11.00 -18.77 -16.33
C CYS A 121 -9.95 -18.73 -17.46
N GLN A 122 -9.88 -19.82 -18.23
CA GLN A 122 -8.82 -20.05 -19.25
C GLN A 122 -8.71 -18.95 -20.32
N GLU A 123 -9.82 -18.29 -20.65
CA GLU A 123 -9.83 -17.20 -21.64
C GLU A 123 -9.30 -15.86 -21.11
N ALA A 124 -9.08 -15.74 -19.80
CA ALA A 124 -8.70 -14.49 -19.16
C ALA A 124 -7.24 -14.10 -19.49
N ALA A 125 -7.09 -12.89 -20.03
CA ALA A 125 -5.80 -12.21 -20.19
C ALA A 125 -5.37 -11.55 -18.87
N LEU A 126 -4.98 -12.39 -17.89
CA LEU A 126 -4.57 -11.95 -16.56
C LEU A 126 -3.25 -11.13 -16.61
N PRO A 127 -3.00 -10.26 -15.61
CA PRO A 127 -1.75 -9.53 -15.50
C PRO A 127 -0.52 -10.45 -15.56
N LYS A 128 0.59 -9.93 -16.09
CA LYS A 128 1.84 -10.67 -16.22
C LYS A 128 2.26 -11.28 -14.86
N ASN A 129 2.65 -12.54 -14.87
CA ASN A 129 3.04 -13.34 -13.71
C ASN A 129 1.92 -13.60 -12.69
N PHE A 130 0.65 -13.27 -12.95
CA PHE A 130 -0.43 -13.50 -11.98
C PHE A 130 -0.55 -14.98 -11.56
N LEU A 131 -0.55 -15.91 -12.53
CA LEU A 131 -0.69 -17.35 -12.27
C LEU A 131 0.54 -18.00 -11.62
N SER A 132 1.72 -17.38 -11.75
CA SER A 132 2.95 -17.86 -11.12
C SER A 132 3.23 -17.15 -9.79
N HIS A 133 2.46 -16.13 -9.45
CA HIS A 133 2.58 -15.39 -8.20
C HIS A 133 1.88 -16.15 -7.08
N PRO A 134 2.55 -16.40 -5.93
CA PRO A 134 1.92 -17.07 -4.80
C PRO A 134 0.64 -16.35 -4.35
N ILE A 135 -0.36 -17.10 -3.89
CA ILE A 135 -1.57 -16.50 -3.30
C ILE A 135 -1.15 -15.66 -2.09
N PRO A 136 -1.35 -14.33 -2.11
CA PRO A 136 -0.86 -13.48 -1.04
C PRO A 136 -1.51 -13.85 0.30
N PHE A 137 -0.71 -13.87 1.36
CA PHE A 137 -1.17 -14.08 2.74
C PHE A 137 -1.86 -15.42 3.04
N GLN A 138 -1.75 -16.43 2.16
CA GLN A 138 -2.38 -17.74 2.34
C GLN A 138 -2.08 -18.40 3.70
N ASN A 139 -0.85 -18.22 4.20
CA ASN A 139 -0.38 -18.77 5.48
C ASN A 139 -0.28 -17.72 6.60
N ALA A 140 -0.77 -16.51 6.38
CA ALA A 140 -0.69 -15.44 7.37
C ALA A 140 -1.81 -15.60 8.41
N ARG A 141 -1.52 -15.28 9.67
CA ARG A 141 -2.56 -15.15 10.69
C ARG A 141 -3.25 -13.80 10.52
N GLY A 142 -4.57 -13.82 10.40
CA GLY A 142 -5.36 -12.61 10.18
C GLY A 142 -5.06 -11.51 11.22
N TYR A 143 -4.94 -10.27 10.73
CA TYR A 143 -4.60 -9.07 11.50
C TYR A 143 -3.20 -9.00 12.14
N GLU A 144 -2.35 -10.00 11.96
CA GLU A 144 -1.03 -10.00 12.58
C GLU A 144 -0.14 -8.86 12.06
N LEU A 145 0.69 -8.28 12.93
CA LEU A 145 1.68 -7.31 12.52
C LEU A 145 2.82 -8.01 11.77
N LEU A 146 3.00 -7.64 10.50
CA LEU A 146 4.00 -8.25 9.64
C LEU A 146 5.41 -7.69 9.94
N PRO A 147 6.49 -8.42 9.55
CA PRO A 147 7.87 -7.95 9.73
C PRO A 147 8.08 -6.52 9.22
N ARG A 148 7.45 -6.18 8.08
CA ARG A 148 7.48 -4.83 7.53
C ARG A 148 6.90 -3.78 8.48
N GLY A 149 5.75 -4.05 9.08
CA GLY A 149 5.13 -3.15 10.04
C GLY A 149 5.99 -2.93 11.29
N ARG A 150 6.69 -3.97 11.75
CA ARG A 150 7.64 -3.84 12.86
C ARG A 150 8.81 -2.92 12.49
N GLN A 151 9.39 -3.11 11.31
CA GLN A 151 10.45 -2.25 10.79
C GLN A 151 10.01 -0.79 10.64
N GLU A 152 8.79 -0.55 10.15
CA GLU A 152 8.21 0.79 10.02
C GLU A 152 8.17 1.52 11.36
N LEU A 153 7.64 0.88 12.41
CA LEU A 153 7.50 1.50 13.73
C LEU A 153 8.84 1.64 14.46
N TYR A 154 9.77 0.72 14.26
CA TYR A 154 11.13 0.87 14.76
C TYR A 154 11.85 2.07 14.15
N ASN A 155 11.76 2.22 12.83
CA ASN A 155 12.33 3.38 12.15
C ASN A 155 11.64 4.68 12.54
N LEU A 156 10.32 4.64 12.76
CA LEU A 156 9.57 5.76 13.31
C LEU A 156 10.09 6.14 14.70
N GLY A 157 10.28 5.18 15.61
CA GLY A 157 10.85 5.41 16.95
C GLY A 157 12.26 6.02 16.90
N ARG A 158 13.12 5.54 16.00
CA ARG A 158 14.46 6.13 15.79
C ARG A 158 14.38 7.57 15.28
N SER A 159 13.48 7.83 14.34
CA SER A 159 13.28 9.16 13.75
C SER A 159 12.69 10.13 14.77
N PHE A 160 11.72 9.67 15.56
CA PHE A 160 11.15 10.40 16.67
C PHE A 160 12.24 10.76 17.67
N ARG A 161 13.06 9.79 18.11
CA ARG A 161 14.20 10.02 19.01
C ARG A 161 15.08 11.15 18.50
N LYS A 162 15.53 11.09 17.25
CA LYS A 162 16.42 12.09 16.64
C LYS A 162 15.84 13.51 16.75
N ARG A 163 14.52 13.66 16.53
CA ARG A 163 13.84 14.96 16.64
C ARG A 163 13.77 15.42 18.09
N VAL A 164 13.34 14.57 19.00
CA VAL A 164 13.10 14.98 20.40
C VAL A 164 14.38 15.13 21.22
N THR A 165 15.47 14.42 20.90
CA THR A 165 16.72 14.50 21.68
C THR A 165 17.45 15.83 21.56
N SER A 166 17.08 16.67 20.59
CA SER A 166 17.55 18.05 20.52
C SER A 166 16.93 18.95 21.60
N HIS A 167 15.81 18.53 22.20
CA HIS A 167 15.06 19.29 23.19
C HIS A 167 14.98 18.61 24.57
N PHE A 168 15.02 17.27 24.61
CA PHE A 168 14.86 16.50 25.83
C PHE A 168 15.92 15.40 25.97
N ARG A 169 16.34 15.14 27.21
CA ARG A 169 17.00 13.87 27.52
C ARG A 169 15.93 12.77 27.58
N VAL A 170 15.86 11.92 26.55
CA VAL A 170 14.91 10.79 26.52
C VAL A 170 15.43 9.60 27.32
N THR A 171 14.74 9.27 28.41
CA THR A 171 15.00 8.11 29.28
C THR A 171 13.74 7.26 29.42
N ARG A 172 13.88 6.03 29.94
CA ARG A 172 12.72 5.17 30.21
C ARG A 172 11.82 5.73 31.30
N SER A 173 12.41 6.43 32.28
CA SER A 173 11.69 7.01 33.42
C SER A 173 10.86 8.24 33.09
N ASN A 174 11.13 8.92 31.97
CA ASN A 174 10.39 10.12 31.55
C ASN A 174 9.63 9.93 30.23
N SER A 175 9.41 8.69 29.83
CA SER A 175 8.66 8.33 28.62
C SER A 175 7.53 7.38 28.99
N LEU A 176 6.30 7.76 28.69
CA LEU A 176 5.11 6.94 28.89
C LEU A 176 4.67 6.32 27.55
N PHE A 177 4.22 5.07 27.60
CA PHE A 177 3.77 4.33 26.43
C PHE A 177 2.40 3.71 26.69
N TYR A 178 1.49 3.99 25.77
CA TYR A 178 0.14 3.47 25.79
C TYR A 178 -0.13 2.71 24.49
N SER A 179 -0.89 1.62 24.59
CA SER A 179 -1.36 0.85 23.44
C SER A 179 -2.79 0.39 23.68
N SER A 180 -3.53 0.17 22.62
CA SER A 180 -4.74 -0.64 22.72
C SER A 180 -4.40 -2.11 22.99
N SER A 181 -5.38 -2.90 23.42
CA SER A 181 -5.28 -4.35 23.61
C SER A 181 -5.05 -5.15 22.33
N SER A 182 -5.18 -4.54 21.15
CA SER A 182 -4.94 -5.28 19.90
C SER A 182 -3.48 -5.69 19.79
N GLU A 183 -3.23 -6.98 19.53
CA GLU A 183 -1.87 -7.54 19.46
C GLU A 183 -0.96 -6.78 18.48
N ARG A 184 -1.50 -6.39 17.31
CA ARG A 184 -0.79 -5.57 16.32
C ARG A 184 -0.39 -4.20 16.84
N ALA A 185 -1.18 -3.58 17.72
CA ALA A 185 -0.85 -2.30 18.34
C ALA A 185 0.22 -2.50 19.41
N ILE A 186 0.11 -3.53 20.24
CA ILE A 186 1.12 -3.88 21.26
C ILE A 186 2.47 -4.14 20.59
N HIS A 187 2.52 -4.97 19.54
CA HIS A 187 3.74 -5.25 18.79
C HIS A 187 4.31 -4.01 18.06
N SER A 188 3.44 -3.08 17.65
CA SER A 188 3.82 -1.81 17.04
C SER A 188 4.44 -0.87 18.08
N ALA A 189 3.83 -0.75 19.25
CA ALA A 189 4.32 0.05 20.36
C ALA A 189 5.68 -0.46 20.85
N TRP A 190 5.87 -1.78 20.93
CA TRP A 190 7.16 -2.40 21.22
C TRP A 190 8.22 -2.08 20.17
N SER A 191 7.87 -2.16 18.89
CA SER A 191 8.79 -1.84 17.80
C SER A 191 9.23 -0.38 17.88
N PHE A 192 8.28 0.54 18.13
CA PHE A 192 8.57 1.96 18.35
C PHE A 192 9.45 2.18 19.58
N TYR A 193 9.13 1.55 20.72
CA TYR A 193 9.92 1.63 21.96
C TYR A 193 11.37 1.20 21.72
N LYS A 194 11.58 0.05 21.06
CA LYS A 194 12.92 -0.45 20.70
C LYS A 194 13.66 0.58 19.83
N GLY A 195 12.99 1.16 18.85
CA GLY A 195 13.55 2.22 18.00
C GLY A 195 13.92 3.48 18.78
N LEU A 196 13.04 3.92 19.69
CA LEU A 196 13.22 5.11 20.52
C LEU A 196 14.43 4.96 21.46
N PHE A 197 14.65 3.78 22.01
CA PHE A 197 15.76 3.52 22.94
C PHE A 197 16.99 2.86 22.28
N LYS A 198 17.01 2.77 20.94
CA LYS A 198 18.09 2.13 20.16
C LYS A 198 18.40 0.72 20.67
N LEU A 199 17.36 -0.03 21.03
CA LEU A 199 17.51 -1.44 21.36
C LEU A 199 17.66 -2.25 20.08
N GLU A 200 18.42 -3.34 20.18
CA GLU A 200 18.53 -4.29 19.08
C GLU A 200 17.13 -4.84 18.76
N PRO A 201 16.69 -4.78 17.50
CA PRO A 201 15.49 -5.48 17.12
C PRO A 201 15.78 -6.98 17.25
N ALA A 202 14.91 -7.71 17.96
CA ALA A 202 14.83 -9.15 17.76
C ALA A 202 14.69 -9.38 16.25
N LYS A 203 15.31 -10.44 15.72
CA LYS A 203 15.15 -10.81 14.31
C LYS A 203 13.66 -10.66 13.95
N TRP A 204 13.38 -9.96 12.85
CA TRP A 204 12.00 -9.58 12.51
C TRP A 204 11.10 -10.77 12.14
N ASP A 205 11.58 -12.00 12.33
CA ASP A 205 10.99 -13.30 12.03
C ASP A 205 10.03 -13.82 13.11
N GLY A 206 9.97 -13.21 14.30
CA GLY A 206 9.02 -13.61 15.34
C GLY A 206 9.10 -12.78 16.62
N TYR A 207 7.99 -12.61 17.32
CA TYR A 207 8.06 -12.25 18.75
C TYR A 207 8.23 -13.57 19.50
N THR A 208 9.31 -13.72 20.26
CA THR A 208 9.34 -14.78 21.27
C THR A 208 8.39 -14.36 22.40
N ALA A 209 7.56 -15.30 22.89
CA ALA A 209 6.67 -15.08 24.03
C ALA A 209 7.41 -14.53 25.28
N PHE A 210 8.72 -14.71 25.32
CA PHE A 210 9.63 -14.21 26.34
C PHE A 210 9.69 -12.68 26.45
N GLU A 211 9.50 -11.92 25.36
CA GLU A 211 9.49 -10.45 25.42
C GLU A 211 8.22 -9.90 26.06
N VAL A 212 7.08 -10.57 25.88
CA VAL A 212 5.77 -10.10 26.38
C VAL A 212 5.64 -10.26 27.89
N ASN A 213 6.15 -11.35 28.46
CA ASN A 213 5.93 -11.70 29.88
C ASN A 213 6.76 -10.89 30.88
N ASN A 214 7.93 -10.36 30.48
CA ASN A 214 8.83 -9.66 31.42
C ASN A 214 8.80 -8.12 31.30
N THR A 215 7.97 -7.60 30.39
CA THR A 215 7.98 -6.16 30.04
C THR A 215 6.59 -5.53 29.89
N GLN A 216 5.51 -6.28 30.15
CA GLN A 216 4.13 -5.77 30.23
C GLN A 216 3.98 -4.55 31.17
N SER A 217 4.94 -4.31 32.08
CA SER A 217 4.96 -3.12 32.94
C SER A 217 5.30 -1.80 32.21
N VAL A 218 5.88 -1.85 31.01
CA VAL A 218 6.38 -0.64 30.31
C VAL A 218 5.34 -0.02 29.38
N ILE A 219 4.53 -0.84 28.71
CA ILE A 219 3.49 -0.39 27.78
C ILE A 219 2.14 -0.64 28.44
N GLN A 220 1.44 0.44 28.80
CA GLN A 220 0.14 0.39 29.46
C GLN A 220 -0.96 0.17 28.42
N VAL A 221 -1.91 -0.72 28.71
CA VAL A 221 -3.05 -0.97 27.83
C VAL A 221 -4.19 -0.03 28.20
N GLU A 222 -4.61 0.81 27.25
CA GLU A 222 -5.64 1.85 27.47
C GLU A 222 -6.70 1.82 26.36
N ASP A 223 -7.60 0.83 26.41
CA ASP A 223 -8.67 0.69 25.42
C ASP A 223 -9.77 1.74 25.56
N GLU A 224 -10.03 2.27 26.75
CA GLU A 224 -11.00 3.36 26.93
C GLU A 224 -10.55 4.61 26.16
N LEU A 225 -9.25 4.89 26.16
CA LEU A 225 -8.68 6.00 25.42
C LEU A 225 -8.51 5.70 23.93
N LEU A 226 -7.98 4.53 23.58
CA LEU A 226 -7.50 4.23 22.23
C LEU A 226 -8.50 3.41 21.38
N ARG A 227 -9.52 2.82 21.99
CA ARG A 227 -10.56 1.99 21.36
C ARG A 227 -11.96 2.27 21.92
N PHE A 228 -12.24 3.50 22.32
CA PHE A 228 -13.56 3.94 22.77
C PHE A 228 -14.72 3.52 21.85
N PHE A 229 -14.45 3.41 20.55
CA PHE A 229 -15.42 3.00 19.53
C PHE A 229 -15.85 1.52 19.64
N GLU A 230 -15.09 0.70 20.36
CA GLU A 230 -15.45 -0.69 20.68
C GLU A 230 -16.10 -0.83 22.05
N THR A 231 -15.69 -0.03 23.03
CA THR A 231 -16.25 -0.07 24.39
C THR A 231 -17.61 0.65 24.47
N CYS A 232 -17.86 1.64 23.60
CA CYS A 232 -19.16 2.29 23.49
C CYS A 232 -20.18 1.40 22.76
N GLU A 233 -21.08 0.75 23.52
CA GLU A 233 -22.06 -0.21 22.98
C GLU A 233 -22.99 0.41 21.94
N ARG A 234 -23.46 1.64 22.18
CA ARG A 234 -24.29 2.40 21.23
C ARG A 234 -23.55 2.60 19.91
N HIS A 235 -22.28 2.99 19.98
CA HIS A 235 -21.44 3.15 18.80
C HIS A 235 -21.24 1.81 18.07
N ALA A 236 -20.88 0.75 18.80
CA ALA A 236 -20.64 -0.57 18.23
C ALA A 236 -21.86 -1.14 17.51
N LYS A 237 -23.07 -0.96 18.06
CA LYS A 237 -24.33 -1.49 17.51
C LYS A 237 -24.93 -0.60 16.43
N GLN A 238 -25.02 0.71 16.65
CA GLN A 238 -25.79 1.62 15.77
C GLN A 238 -24.96 2.19 14.63
N ILE A 239 -23.64 2.31 14.80
CA ILE A 239 -22.75 3.02 13.86
C ILE A 239 -21.96 2.02 13.03
N ARG A 240 -21.21 1.15 13.70
CA ARG A 240 -20.32 0.19 13.02
C ARG A 240 -21.09 -0.97 12.37
N ARG A 241 -22.20 -1.37 12.98
CA ARG A 241 -23.01 -2.54 12.56
C ARG A 241 -24.41 -2.16 12.06
N GLY A 242 -24.79 -0.87 12.13
CA GLY A 242 -26.10 -0.41 11.71
C GLY A 242 -26.28 -0.52 10.21
N GLU A 243 -27.40 -1.13 9.77
CA GLU A 243 -27.67 -1.32 8.35
C GLU A 243 -27.91 0.01 7.60
N SER A 244 -28.43 1.01 8.31
CA SER A 244 -28.65 2.37 7.80
C SER A 244 -27.36 3.18 7.64
N SER A 245 -26.32 2.92 8.44
CA SER A 245 -25.08 3.71 8.39
C SER A 245 -24.32 3.44 7.10
N MET A 246 -24.32 2.20 6.61
CA MET A 246 -23.62 1.76 5.41
C MET A 246 -24.38 2.00 4.09
N LYS A 247 -25.53 2.70 4.12
CA LYS A 247 -26.37 2.93 2.93
C LYS A 247 -25.61 3.60 1.79
N GLU A 248 -24.91 4.70 2.07
CA GLU A 248 -24.17 5.44 1.04
C GLU A 248 -22.98 4.63 0.50
N TYR A 249 -22.28 3.89 1.36
CA TYR A 249 -21.22 2.97 0.94
C TYR A 249 -21.76 1.91 -0.03
N ARG A 250 -22.88 1.25 0.32
CA ARG A 250 -23.49 0.22 -0.55
C ARG A 250 -24.01 0.82 -1.85
N LYS A 251 -24.63 2.00 -1.77
CA LYS A 251 -25.11 2.73 -2.96
C LYS A 251 -23.97 3.04 -3.92
N PHE A 252 -22.80 3.45 -3.41
CA PHE A 252 -21.63 3.70 -4.25
C PHE A 252 -20.97 2.40 -4.75
N LEU A 253 -20.84 1.38 -3.89
CA LEU A 253 -20.30 0.06 -4.24
C LEU A 253 -21.09 -0.60 -5.39
N HIS A 254 -22.40 -0.43 -5.42
CA HIS A 254 -23.29 -0.89 -6.48
C HIS A 254 -23.70 0.24 -7.44
N GLY A 255 -22.97 1.36 -7.43
CA GLY A 255 -23.24 2.53 -8.26
C GLY A 255 -22.65 2.41 -9.67
N PRO A 256 -22.94 3.37 -10.56
CA PRO A 256 -22.52 3.33 -11.95
C PRO A 256 -20.99 3.36 -12.09
N GLN A 257 -20.25 4.10 -11.26
CA GLN A 257 -18.79 4.18 -11.32
C GLN A 257 -18.13 2.82 -11.09
N MET A 258 -18.57 2.08 -10.08
CA MET A 258 -18.06 0.73 -9.77
C MET A 258 -18.45 -0.28 -10.84
N HIS A 259 -19.67 -0.20 -11.38
CA HIS A 259 -20.10 -1.06 -12.48
C HIS A 259 -19.31 -0.79 -13.76
N HIS A 260 -19.07 0.47 -14.12
CA HIS A 260 -18.25 0.82 -15.28
C HIS A 260 -16.82 0.28 -15.13
N MET A 261 -16.19 0.48 -13.97
CA MET A 261 -14.86 -0.08 -13.68
C MET A 261 -14.85 -1.61 -13.83
N LEU A 262 -15.88 -2.29 -13.32
CA LEU A 262 -16.00 -3.74 -13.45
C LEU A 262 -16.04 -4.17 -14.93
N GLN A 263 -16.85 -3.51 -15.74
CA GLN A 263 -16.95 -3.80 -17.17
C GLN A 263 -15.64 -3.54 -17.91
N ASP A 264 -14.95 -2.44 -17.58
CA ASP A 264 -13.66 -2.11 -18.18
C ASP A 264 -12.59 -3.15 -17.84
N ILE A 265 -12.52 -3.58 -16.58
CA ILE A 265 -11.60 -4.64 -16.15
C ILE A 265 -11.93 -5.96 -16.83
N MET A 266 -13.21 -6.37 -16.83
CA MET A 266 -13.63 -7.61 -17.47
C MET A 266 -13.32 -7.61 -18.97
N LYS A 267 -13.59 -6.50 -19.66
CA LYS A 267 -13.29 -6.33 -21.09
C LYS A 267 -11.80 -6.34 -21.36
N LYS A 268 -11.01 -5.55 -20.63
CA LYS A 268 -9.56 -5.42 -20.80
C LYS A 268 -8.84 -6.76 -20.58
N HIS A 269 -9.28 -7.54 -19.61
CA HIS A 269 -8.68 -8.82 -19.24
C HIS A 269 -9.43 -10.03 -19.81
N ASN A 270 -10.38 -9.83 -20.72
CA ASN A 270 -11.21 -10.90 -21.31
C ASN A 270 -11.78 -11.90 -20.28
N ILE A 271 -12.26 -11.39 -19.14
CA ILE A 271 -12.79 -12.23 -18.04
C ILE A 271 -14.29 -12.44 -18.25
N ARG A 272 -14.69 -13.66 -18.63
CA ARG A 272 -16.10 -14.02 -18.88
C ARG A 272 -16.64 -15.07 -17.92
N CYS A 273 -15.77 -15.96 -17.43
CA CYS A 273 -16.13 -17.14 -16.64
C CYS A 273 -16.01 -16.97 -15.12
N ALA A 274 -15.35 -15.91 -14.63
CA ALA A 274 -15.05 -15.77 -13.20
C ALA A 274 -16.21 -15.22 -12.34
N ASN A 275 -17.35 -14.86 -12.97
CA ASN A 275 -18.52 -14.25 -12.33
C ASN A 275 -18.14 -13.11 -11.37
N LEU A 276 -17.41 -12.11 -11.88
CA LEU A 276 -16.93 -11.00 -11.07
C LEU A 276 -18.06 -10.04 -10.69
N SER A 277 -17.97 -9.51 -9.47
CA SER A 277 -18.88 -8.50 -8.92
C SER A 277 -18.12 -7.22 -8.53
N THR A 278 -18.84 -6.14 -8.22
CA THR A 278 -18.20 -4.91 -7.72
C THR A 278 -17.52 -5.11 -6.36
N THR A 279 -17.95 -6.10 -5.58
CA THR A 279 -17.27 -6.52 -4.34
C THR A 279 -15.91 -7.14 -4.63
N ASP A 280 -15.76 -7.90 -5.72
CA ASP A 280 -14.47 -8.49 -6.11
C ASP A 280 -13.43 -7.43 -6.45
N LEU A 281 -13.85 -6.28 -6.99
CA LEU A 281 -12.96 -5.14 -7.21
C LEU A 281 -12.34 -4.64 -5.89
N THR A 282 -13.11 -4.67 -4.80
CA THR A 282 -12.59 -4.31 -3.48
C THR A 282 -11.56 -5.34 -3.00
N THR A 283 -11.75 -6.63 -3.29
CA THR A 283 -10.79 -7.70 -2.98
C THR A 283 -9.50 -7.52 -3.78
N LEU A 284 -9.58 -7.29 -5.10
CA LEU A 284 -8.41 -6.98 -5.93
C LEU A 284 -7.64 -5.78 -5.37
N PHE A 285 -8.35 -4.70 -5.05
CA PHE A 285 -7.77 -3.46 -4.53
C PHE A 285 -7.06 -3.66 -3.20
N VAL A 286 -7.70 -4.30 -2.22
CA VAL A 286 -7.07 -4.53 -0.91
C VAL A 286 -5.88 -5.48 -1.02
N THR A 287 -5.92 -6.46 -1.92
CA THR A 287 -4.81 -7.38 -2.17
C THR A 287 -3.60 -6.63 -2.69
N CYS A 288 -3.79 -5.85 -3.77
CA CYS A 288 -2.77 -4.96 -4.31
C CYS A 288 -2.20 -4.04 -3.23
N ALA A 289 -3.06 -3.37 -2.46
CA ALA A 289 -2.63 -2.46 -1.39
C ALA A 289 -1.79 -3.16 -0.31
N HIS A 290 -2.20 -4.36 0.13
CA HIS A 290 -1.47 -5.11 1.15
C HIS A 290 -0.11 -5.59 0.63
N GLU A 291 -0.04 -6.08 -0.61
CA GLU A 291 1.24 -6.48 -1.21
C GLU A 291 2.18 -5.30 -1.45
N VAL A 292 1.66 -4.16 -1.92
CA VAL A 292 2.42 -2.90 -2.02
C VAL A 292 2.90 -2.45 -0.65
N ALA A 293 2.11 -2.61 0.41
CA ALA A 293 2.53 -2.23 1.76
C ALA A 293 3.68 -3.11 2.27
N VAL A 294 3.63 -4.41 1.98
CA VAL A 294 4.65 -5.38 2.41
C VAL A 294 5.93 -5.28 1.58
N ASN A 295 5.81 -5.27 0.25
CA ASN A 295 6.95 -5.31 -0.67
C ASN A 295 7.43 -3.91 -1.04
N SER A 296 8.74 -3.71 -1.00
CA SER A 296 9.38 -2.41 -1.32
C SER A 296 10.10 -2.39 -2.67
N THR A 297 10.05 -3.51 -3.40
CA THR A 297 10.80 -3.72 -4.65
C THR A 297 9.86 -3.88 -5.85
N ILE A 298 10.36 -3.43 -7.00
CA ILE A 298 9.80 -3.75 -8.33
C ILE A 298 10.11 -5.23 -8.63
N PRO A 299 9.22 -6.00 -9.27
CA PRO A 299 7.94 -5.57 -9.86
C PRO A 299 6.82 -5.37 -8.83
N ILE A 300 5.94 -4.41 -9.12
CA ILE A 300 4.69 -4.20 -8.38
C ILE A 300 3.86 -5.50 -8.48
N SER A 301 3.13 -5.82 -7.42
CA SER A 301 2.26 -7.00 -7.36
C SER A 301 1.40 -7.14 -8.64
N PRO A 302 1.27 -8.36 -9.20
CA PRO A 302 0.42 -8.59 -10.37
C PRO A 302 -1.07 -8.29 -10.09
N TRP A 303 -1.49 -8.34 -8.82
CA TRP A 303 -2.84 -7.93 -8.41
C TRP A 303 -3.11 -6.44 -8.66
N CYS A 304 -2.07 -5.63 -8.71
CA CYS A 304 -2.18 -4.22 -9.08
C CYS A 304 -2.36 -4.02 -10.59
N GLY A 305 -2.02 -5.01 -11.41
CA GLY A 305 -2.08 -4.93 -12.88
C GLY A 305 -3.49 -4.84 -13.46
N PHE A 306 -4.53 -5.06 -12.64
CA PHE A 306 -5.92 -4.85 -13.02
C PHE A 306 -6.32 -3.37 -13.04
N PHE A 307 -5.58 -2.51 -12.34
CA PHE A 307 -5.99 -1.12 -12.11
C PHE A 307 -5.19 -0.11 -12.95
N ASN A 308 -5.81 1.03 -13.20
CA ASN A 308 -5.17 2.26 -13.65
C ASN A 308 -5.34 3.35 -12.57
N ALA A 309 -4.82 4.55 -12.80
CA ALA A 309 -4.91 5.65 -11.84
C ALA A 309 -6.37 6.02 -11.47
N GLU A 310 -7.27 6.08 -12.46
CA GLU A 310 -8.69 6.37 -12.26
C GLU A 310 -9.40 5.30 -11.41
N SER A 311 -9.06 4.02 -11.62
CA SER A 311 -9.59 2.92 -10.82
C SER A 311 -9.26 3.12 -9.34
N LEU A 312 -8.03 3.56 -9.04
CA LEU A 312 -7.62 3.82 -7.67
C LEU A 312 -8.38 4.99 -7.05
N ASP A 313 -8.65 6.07 -7.80
CA ASP A 313 -9.44 7.20 -7.31
C ASP A 313 -10.85 6.78 -6.88
N ILE A 314 -11.53 5.95 -7.69
CA ILE A 314 -12.87 5.45 -7.40
C ILE A 314 -12.87 4.55 -6.15
N LEU A 315 -11.89 3.65 -6.05
CA LEU A 315 -11.77 2.70 -4.92
C LEU A 315 -11.32 3.39 -3.63
N GLU A 316 -10.49 4.42 -3.73
CA GLU A 316 -10.09 5.27 -2.62
C GLU A 316 -11.29 6.04 -2.08
N TYR A 317 -12.10 6.66 -2.95
CA TYR A 317 -13.33 7.33 -2.54
C TYR A 317 -14.34 6.37 -1.87
N LEU A 318 -14.48 5.14 -2.37
CA LEU A 318 -15.29 4.11 -1.70
C LEU A 318 -14.77 3.82 -0.28
N GLY A 319 -13.44 3.78 -0.10
CA GLY A 319 -12.78 3.66 1.20
C GLY A 319 -13.07 4.85 2.12
N ASP A 320 -13.00 6.06 1.59
CA ASP A 320 -13.28 7.30 2.33
C ASP A 320 -14.74 7.36 2.79
N LEU A 321 -15.70 6.95 1.95
CA LEU A 321 -17.11 6.82 2.36
C LEU A 321 -17.25 5.90 3.57
N LYS A 322 -16.55 4.76 3.57
CA LYS A 322 -16.57 3.82 4.69
C LYS A 322 -16.04 4.46 5.97
N LEU A 323 -14.93 5.19 5.89
CA LEU A 323 -14.34 5.89 7.03
C LEU A 323 -15.24 7.01 7.53
N LEU A 324 -15.77 7.85 6.62
CA LEU A 324 -16.63 8.99 6.91
C LEU A 324 -17.87 8.54 7.70
N ILE A 325 -18.51 7.46 7.24
CA ILE A 325 -19.65 6.85 7.92
C ILE A 325 -19.27 6.39 9.33
N SER A 326 -18.11 5.75 9.47
CA SER A 326 -17.61 5.24 10.75
C SER A 326 -16.91 6.28 11.62
N SER A 327 -16.98 7.59 11.31
CA SER A 327 -16.26 8.63 12.06
C SER A 327 -17.01 9.95 12.25
N LEU A 328 -17.67 10.49 11.21
CA LEU A 328 -18.17 11.87 11.23
C LEU A 328 -19.69 12.00 11.32
N LYS A 329 -20.45 10.94 11.02
CA LYS A 329 -21.92 10.99 11.08
C LYS A 329 -22.50 10.87 12.49
N HIS A 330 -21.67 10.73 13.53
CA HIS A 330 -22.16 10.49 14.87
C HIS A 330 -21.49 11.39 15.92
N PRO A 331 -22.28 12.21 16.65
CA PRO A 331 -21.78 13.11 17.70
C PRO A 331 -20.92 12.41 18.77
N GLU A 332 -21.20 11.13 19.01
CA GLU A 332 -20.46 10.31 19.96
C GLU A 332 -18.97 10.17 19.59
N HIS A 333 -18.58 10.21 18.31
CA HIS A 333 -17.16 10.17 17.94
C HIS A 333 -16.40 11.39 18.44
N PHE A 334 -16.97 12.58 18.28
CA PHE A 334 -16.33 13.82 18.72
C PHE A 334 -16.28 13.91 20.24
N LYS A 335 -17.33 13.44 20.93
CA LYS A 335 -17.36 13.38 22.39
C LYS A 335 -16.23 12.51 22.94
N HIS A 336 -15.97 11.36 22.32
CA HIS A 336 -14.93 10.45 22.78
C HIS A 336 -13.52 10.84 22.30
N ALA A 337 -13.39 11.42 21.10
CA ALA A 337 -12.15 12.08 20.68
C ALA A 337 -11.77 13.23 21.63
N GLY A 338 -12.76 13.87 22.27
CA GLY A 338 -12.56 14.81 23.36
C GLY A 338 -11.71 14.25 24.50
N TYR A 339 -11.87 12.98 24.88
CA TYR A 339 -11.01 12.38 25.93
C TYR A 339 -9.54 12.29 25.52
N LEU A 340 -9.24 12.13 24.23
CA LEU A 340 -7.88 12.18 23.69
C LEU A 340 -7.33 13.61 23.58
N LEU A 341 -8.20 14.58 23.34
CA LEU A 341 -7.84 15.99 23.17
C LEU A 341 -7.81 16.78 24.49
N GLY A 342 -8.24 16.15 25.59
CA GLY A 342 -8.33 16.73 26.93
C GLY A 342 -9.70 17.33 27.23
N PRO A 343 -10.05 17.52 28.52
CA PRO A 343 -11.23 18.30 28.87
C PRO A 343 -11.03 19.74 28.38
N TYR A 344 -11.96 20.21 27.54
CA TYR A 344 -12.13 21.64 27.29
C TYR A 344 -12.76 22.31 28.51
#